data_AF-A0A7C6DL05-F1
#
_entry.id   AF-A0A7C6DL05-F1
#
_cell.length_a   1.000
_cell.length_b   1.000
_cell.length_c   1.000
_cell.angle_alpha   90.00
_cell.angle_beta   90.00
_cell.angle_gamma   90.00
#
_symmetry.space_group_name_H-M   'P 1'
#
loop_
_entity.id
_entity.type
_entity.pdbx_description
1 polymer ?
#
loop_
_entity_poly.entity_id
_entity_poly.type
_entity_poly.pdbx_seq_one_letter_code
_entity_poly.pdbx_strand_id
1 'polypeptide(L)'
;MPVALGDPPLHGFDQPLGLLTDCHRRIERFLEMIHQVLRDTAGGALSLAQREALETALRYFDTAAPRHTEDEERSLFPLLRARAEEPELRSALARLDALETDHVLAGELHAQVRHWCRRWLDQGPLAPPQARRLGRLL
;
A
#
# COMPACT_ATOMS: atom_id res chain seq x y z
N MET A 1 12.30 15.95 0.95
CA MET A 1 13.28 15.02 1.56
C MET A 1 12.74 13.61 1.39
N PRO A 2 13.51 12.64 0.86
CA PRO A 2 13.02 11.27 0.76
C PRO A 2 12.91 10.70 2.17
N VAL A 3 11.71 10.30 2.57
CA VAL A 3 11.43 9.64 3.85
C VAL A 3 12.15 8.28 3.81
N ALA A 4 13.05 8.02 4.77
CA ALA A 4 13.82 6.78 4.91
C ALA A 4 13.03 5.71 5.69
N LEU A 5 13.46 4.45 5.59
CA LEU A 5 12.75 3.32 6.21
C LEU A 5 12.85 3.46 7.73
N GLY A 6 11.71 3.55 8.42
CA GLY A 6 11.67 3.77 9.86
C GLY A 6 11.59 5.23 10.29
N ASP A 7 11.47 6.17 9.36
CA ASP A 7 11.22 7.57 9.74
C ASP A 7 9.93 7.66 10.54
N PRO A 8 9.96 8.30 11.73
CA PRO A 8 8.75 8.59 12.47
C PRO A 8 7.78 9.38 11.58
N PRO A 9 6.46 9.19 11.75
CA PRO A 9 5.50 10.01 11.00
C PRO A 9 5.86 11.48 11.21
N LEU A 10 5.89 12.26 10.11
CA LEU A 10 6.25 13.67 10.18
C LEU A 10 5.16 14.45 10.94
N HIS A 11 3.97 13.89 10.98
CA HIS A 11 2.79 14.43 11.65
C HIS A 11 2.35 13.51 12.81
N GLY A 12 1.97 14.12 13.92
CA GLY A 12 1.39 13.43 15.07
C GLY A 12 -0.11 13.17 14.92
N PHE A 13 -0.72 12.55 15.92
CA PHE A 13 -2.18 12.32 15.97
C PHE A 13 -3.01 13.62 16.07
N ASP A 14 -2.38 14.73 16.45
CA ASP A 14 -2.96 16.07 16.42
C ASP A 14 -3.08 16.65 14.98
N GLN A 15 -2.48 15.97 14.00
CA GLN A 15 -2.48 16.33 12.58
C GLN A 15 -2.93 15.15 11.71
N PRO A 16 -4.19 14.68 11.84
CA PRO A 16 -4.65 13.41 11.25
C PRO A 16 -4.54 13.37 9.72
N LEU A 17 -4.80 14.48 9.02
CA LEU A 17 -4.64 14.54 7.57
C LEU A 17 -3.17 14.46 7.12
N GLY A 18 -2.26 15.01 7.93
CA GLY A 18 -0.81 14.88 7.72
C GLY A 18 -0.35 13.44 7.90
N LEU A 19 -0.90 12.74 8.89
CA LEU A 19 -0.61 11.32 9.13
C LEU A 19 -1.10 10.43 7.97
N LEU A 20 -2.31 10.66 7.45
CA LEU A 20 -2.81 9.97 6.26
C LEU A 20 -1.92 10.22 5.04
N THR A 21 -1.48 11.47 4.86
CA THR A 21 -0.55 11.84 3.77
C THR A 21 0.78 11.09 3.89
N ASP A 22 1.31 10.94 5.09
CA ASP A 22 2.55 10.16 5.32
C ASP A 22 2.35 8.67 5.05
N CYS A 23 1.18 8.11 5.37
CA CYS A 23 0.81 6.75 4.99
C CYS A 23 0.78 6.57 3.47
N HIS A 24 0.24 7.53 2.71
CA HIS A 24 0.22 7.44 1.24
C HIS A 24 1.64 7.41 0.65
N ARG A 25 2.52 8.29 1.13
CA ARG A 25 3.94 8.30 0.71
C ARG A 25 4.64 6.97 0.98
N ARG A 26 4.32 6.33 2.11
CA ARG A 26 4.86 5.02 2.45
C ARG A 26 4.31 3.93 1.54
N ILE A 27 3.01 3.94 1.23
CA ILE A 27 2.38 3.01 0.27
C ILE A 27 3.11 3.08 -1.07
N GLU A 28 3.23 4.27 -1.66
CA GLU A 28 3.91 4.48 -2.94
C GLU A 28 5.35 3.94 -2.93
N ARG A 29 6.09 4.25 -1.86
CA ARG A 29 7.48 3.80 -1.71
C ARG A 29 7.61 2.29 -1.61
N PHE A 30 6.72 1.62 -0.88
CA PHE A 30 6.78 0.17 -0.73
C PHE A 30 6.33 -0.55 -2.00
N LEU A 31 5.36 -0.01 -2.74
CA LEU A 31 5.01 -0.53 -4.07
C LEU A 31 6.19 -0.43 -5.03
N GLU A 32 6.84 0.75 -5.10
CA GLU A 32 8.00 0.94 -5.97
C GLU A 32 9.18 0.05 -5.54
N MET A 33 9.36 -0.20 -4.25
CA MET A 33 10.38 -1.12 -3.76
C MET A 33 10.15 -2.56 -4.26
N ILE A 34 8.92 -3.08 -4.18
CA ILE A 34 8.58 -4.41 -4.69
C ILE A 34 8.80 -4.45 -6.22
N HIS A 35 8.36 -3.40 -6.92
CA HIS A 35 8.51 -3.29 -8.36
C HIS A 35 9.98 -3.24 -8.79
N GLN A 36 10.81 -2.46 -8.12
CA GLN A 36 12.26 -2.39 -8.37
C GLN A 36 12.94 -3.75 -8.18
N VAL A 37 12.63 -4.46 -7.08
CA VAL A 37 13.20 -5.81 -6.84
C VAL A 37 12.80 -6.78 -7.96
N LEU A 38 11.54 -6.73 -8.42
CA LEU A 38 11.11 -7.55 -9.55
C LEU A 38 11.84 -7.19 -10.85
N ARG A 39 12.00 -5.89 -11.15
CA ARG A 39 12.70 -5.43 -12.35
C ARG A 39 14.17 -5.86 -12.37
N ASP A 40 14.88 -5.67 -11.26
CA ASP A 40 16.33 -5.93 -11.18
C ASP A 40 16.68 -7.42 -11.28
N THR A 41 15.78 -8.27 -10.82
CA THR A 41 16.03 -9.71 -10.73
C THR A 41 15.31 -10.51 -11.81
N ALA A 42 14.29 -9.92 -12.46
CA ALA A 42 13.35 -10.62 -13.32
C ALA A 42 12.73 -11.88 -12.69
N GLY A 43 12.55 -11.88 -11.36
CA GLY A 43 12.07 -13.06 -10.61
C GLY A 43 13.16 -14.07 -10.23
N GLY A 44 14.44 -13.74 -10.47
CA GLY A 44 15.60 -14.57 -10.16
C GLY A 44 15.92 -14.70 -8.67
N ALA A 45 17.15 -15.10 -8.36
CA ALA A 45 17.60 -15.22 -6.97
C ALA A 45 17.68 -13.83 -6.30
N LEU A 46 17.15 -13.74 -5.08
CA LEU A 46 17.19 -12.52 -4.28
C LEU A 46 18.50 -12.44 -3.50
N SER A 47 19.18 -11.30 -3.56
CA SER A 47 20.23 -10.94 -2.61
C SER A 47 19.65 -10.75 -1.21
N LEU A 48 20.50 -10.74 -0.18
CA LEU A 48 20.06 -10.49 1.20
C LEU A 48 19.29 -9.15 1.31
N ALA A 49 19.84 -8.08 0.72
CA ALA A 49 19.20 -6.76 0.73
C ALA A 49 17.84 -6.76 0.01
N GLN A 50 17.70 -7.49 -1.10
CA GLN A 50 16.42 -7.59 -1.82
C GLN A 50 15.38 -8.41 -1.04
N ARG A 51 15.81 -9.44 -0.29
CA ARG A 51 14.94 -10.19 0.63
C ARG A 51 14.42 -9.27 1.73
N GLU A 52 15.31 -8.55 2.41
CA GLU A 52 14.96 -7.61 3.48
C GLU A 52 14.01 -6.49 3.00
N ALA A 53 14.24 -5.98 1.78
CA ALA A 53 13.37 -5.00 1.15
C ALA A 53 11.95 -5.54 0.95
N LEU A 54 11.80 -6.73 0.34
CA LEU A 54 10.49 -7.37 0.15
C LEU A 54 9.82 -7.67 1.50
N GLU A 55 10.52 -8.24 2.47
CA GLU A 55 9.96 -8.53 3.79
C GLU A 55 9.47 -7.26 4.50
N THR A 56 10.21 -6.15 4.36
CA THR A 56 9.83 -4.88 4.96
C THR A 56 8.59 -4.29 4.29
N ALA A 57 8.52 -4.30 2.96
CA ALA A 57 7.34 -3.88 2.23
C ALA A 57 6.11 -4.74 2.61
N LEU A 58 6.26 -6.07 2.63
CA LEU A 58 5.17 -6.97 3.00
C LEU A 58 4.68 -6.76 4.44
N ARG A 59 5.58 -6.51 5.40
CA ARG A 59 5.17 -6.18 6.78
C ARG A 59 4.34 -4.92 6.86
N TYR A 60 4.67 -3.90 6.08
CA TYR A 60 3.87 -2.66 6.03
C TYR A 60 2.45 -2.94 5.53
N PHE A 61 2.31 -3.68 4.42
CA PHE A 61 0.99 -4.04 3.88
C PHE A 61 0.21 -5.04 4.75
N ASP A 62 0.90 -5.88 5.53
CA ASP A 62 0.25 -6.80 6.47
C ASP A 62 -0.29 -6.09 7.74
N THR A 63 0.19 -4.89 8.06
CA THR A 63 -0.09 -4.24 9.35
C THR A 63 -0.61 -2.81 9.24
N ALA A 64 0.12 -1.92 8.60
CA ALA A 64 -0.17 -0.49 8.58
C ALA A 64 -1.21 -0.13 7.51
N ALA A 65 -1.14 -0.73 6.32
CA ALA A 65 -2.07 -0.43 5.23
C ALA A 65 -3.55 -0.73 5.59
N PRO A 66 -3.90 -1.88 6.22
CA PRO A 66 -5.28 -2.14 6.63
C PRO A 66 -5.79 -1.16 7.69
N ARG A 67 -4.91 -0.71 8.60
CA ARG A 67 -5.26 0.30 9.61
C ARG A 67 -5.52 1.67 8.99
N HIS A 68 -4.76 2.04 7.96
CA HIS A 68 -5.00 3.28 7.22
C HIS A 68 -6.36 3.27 6.52
N THR A 69 -6.74 2.18 5.86
CA THR A 69 -8.10 2.01 5.31
C THR A 69 -9.16 2.08 6.42
N GLU A 70 -8.90 1.47 7.58
CA GLU A 70 -9.80 1.55 8.74
C GLU A 70 -9.97 2.99 9.26
N ASP A 71 -8.88 3.77 9.35
CA ASP A 71 -8.91 5.17 9.77
C ASP A 71 -9.79 6.02 8.82
N GLU A 72 -9.74 5.71 7.52
CA GLU A 72 -10.57 6.39 6.53
C GLU A 72 -12.04 5.97 6.62
N GLU A 73 -12.32 4.68 6.54
CA GLU A 73 -13.69 4.17 6.43
C GLU A 73 -14.49 4.25 7.74
N ARG A 74 -13.82 4.13 8.90
CA ARG A 74 -14.50 4.13 10.22
C ARG A 74 -14.51 5.48 10.90
N SER A 75 -13.68 6.43 10.45
CA SER A 75 -13.57 7.75 11.06
C SER A 75 -13.75 8.87 10.05
N LEU A 76 -12.85 9.01 9.08
CA LEU A 76 -12.86 10.18 8.18
C LEU A 76 -14.10 10.24 7.27
N PHE A 77 -14.44 9.15 6.57
CA PHE A 77 -15.54 9.13 5.62
C PHE A 77 -16.90 9.33 6.29
N PRO A 78 -17.22 8.70 7.45
CA PRO A 78 -18.42 9.03 8.20
C PRO A 78 -18.52 10.51 8.59
N LEU A 79 -17.42 11.13 9.02
CA LEU A 79 -17.39 12.56 9.38
C LEU A 79 -17.64 13.45 8.16
N LEU A 80 -17.12 13.09 6.98
CA LEU A 80 -17.39 13.81 5.73
C LEU A 80 -18.85 13.65 5.30
N ARG A 81 -19.42 12.44 5.38
CA ARG A 81 -20.83 12.17 5.04
C ARG A 81 -21.79 12.92 5.98
N ALA A 82 -21.45 13.09 7.25
CA ALA A 82 -22.24 13.88 8.20
C ALA A 82 -22.35 15.37 7.81
N ARG A 83 -21.49 15.85 6.91
CA ARG A 83 -21.48 17.23 6.39
C ARG A 83 -21.96 17.32 4.93
N ALA A 84 -22.75 16.35 4.48
CA ALA A 84 -23.21 16.24 3.09
C ALA A 84 -24.06 17.42 2.57
N GLU A 85 -24.65 18.20 3.48
CA GLU A 85 -25.44 19.38 3.12
C GLU A 85 -24.57 20.55 2.64
N GLU A 86 -23.26 20.54 2.96
CA GLU A 86 -22.30 21.54 2.49
C GLU A 86 -22.08 21.41 0.97
N PRO A 87 -22.44 22.42 0.15
CA PRO A 87 -22.33 22.38 -1.30
C PRO A 87 -20.93 22.00 -1.80
N GLU A 88 -19.90 22.44 -1.09
CA GLU A 88 -18.49 22.19 -1.37
C GLU A 88 -18.11 20.71 -1.24
N LEU A 89 -18.78 19.95 -0.36
CA LEU A 89 -18.49 18.54 -0.10
C LEU A 89 -19.23 17.59 -1.04
N ARG A 90 -20.30 18.04 -1.70
CA ARG A 90 -21.16 17.15 -2.51
C ARG A 90 -20.40 16.39 -3.61
N SER A 91 -19.43 17.05 -4.24
CA SER A 91 -18.57 16.42 -5.26
C SER A 91 -17.54 15.45 -4.65
N ALA A 92 -17.08 15.73 -3.43
CA ALA A 92 -16.18 14.84 -2.69
C ALA A 92 -16.89 13.57 -2.24
N LEU A 93 -18.17 13.65 -1.83
CA LEU A 93 -18.93 12.48 -1.40
C LEU A 93 -19.13 11.44 -2.51
N ALA A 94 -19.40 11.87 -3.73
CA ALA A 94 -19.48 10.96 -4.88
C ALA A 94 -18.15 10.24 -5.15
N ARG A 95 -17.02 10.82 -4.74
CA ARG A 95 -15.69 10.18 -4.84
C ARG A 95 -15.43 9.21 -3.69
N LEU A 96 -16.10 9.35 -2.54
CA LEU A 96 -15.90 8.44 -1.40
C LEU A 96 -16.39 7.03 -1.71
N ASP A 97 -17.56 6.90 -2.34
CA ASP A 97 -18.10 5.58 -2.68
C ASP A 97 -17.20 4.84 -3.71
N ALA A 98 -16.59 5.60 -4.63
CA ALA A 98 -15.58 5.08 -5.55
C ALA A 98 -14.30 4.65 -4.79
N LEU A 99 -13.84 5.44 -3.82
CA LEU A 99 -12.67 5.12 -3.00
C LEU A 99 -12.87 3.85 -2.16
N GLU A 100 -14.04 3.66 -1.55
CA GLU A 100 -14.36 2.42 -0.82
C GLU A 100 -14.34 1.19 -1.75
N THR A 101 -14.80 1.35 -2.99
CA THR A 101 -14.70 0.30 -4.02
C THR A 101 -13.23 0.03 -4.37
N ASP A 102 -12.43 1.08 -4.54
CA ASP A 102 -11.00 0.98 -4.81
C ASP A 102 -10.25 0.31 -3.64
N HIS A 103 -10.65 0.53 -2.39
CA HIS A 103 -10.07 -0.15 -1.22
C HIS A 103 -10.28 -1.65 -1.23
N VAL A 104 -11.49 -2.12 -1.60
CA VAL A 104 -11.77 -3.55 -1.75
C VAL A 104 -10.85 -4.16 -2.82
N LEU A 105 -10.77 -3.51 -3.99
CA LEU A 105 -9.90 -3.97 -5.08
C LEU A 105 -8.42 -3.96 -4.68
N ALA A 106 -7.97 -2.91 -4.01
CA ALA A 106 -6.60 -2.81 -3.50
C ALA A 106 -6.29 -3.95 -2.51
N GLY A 107 -7.23 -4.30 -1.63
CA GLY A 107 -7.11 -5.44 -0.73
C GLY A 107 -6.90 -6.77 -1.46
N GLU A 108 -7.67 -7.02 -2.53
CA GLU A 108 -7.53 -8.21 -3.37
C GLU A 108 -6.20 -8.26 -4.13
N LEU A 109 -5.75 -7.12 -4.66
CA LEU A 109 -4.48 -7.01 -5.36
C LEU A 109 -3.31 -7.20 -4.39
N HIS A 110 -3.35 -6.59 -3.21
CA HIS A 110 -2.36 -6.78 -2.16
C HIS A 110 -2.25 -8.25 -1.74
N ALA A 111 -3.38 -8.95 -1.58
CA ALA A 111 -3.37 -10.37 -1.25
C ALA A 111 -2.67 -11.22 -2.32
N GLN A 112 -2.87 -10.91 -3.60
CA GLN A 112 -2.20 -11.59 -4.71
C GLN A 112 -0.70 -11.27 -4.78
N VAL A 113 -0.32 -10.00 -4.64
CA VAL A 113 1.10 -9.58 -4.58
C VAL A 113 1.80 -10.28 -3.43
N ARG A 114 1.19 -10.26 -2.24
CA ARG A 114 1.68 -10.92 -1.04
C ARG A 114 1.94 -12.41 -1.27
N HIS A 115 0.99 -13.11 -1.90
CA HIS A 115 1.14 -14.53 -2.21
C HIS A 115 2.40 -14.80 -3.03
N TRP A 116 2.60 -14.06 -4.13
CA TRP A 116 3.74 -14.25 -5.02
C TRP A 116 5.07 -13.86 -4.37
N CYS A 117 5.12 -12.74 -3.64
CA CYS A 117 6.32 -12.32 -2.93
C CYS A 117 6.70 -13.31 -1.81
N ARG A 118 5.73 -13.84 -1.05
CA ARG A 118 6.01 -14.89 -0.04
C ARG A 118 6.55 -16.16 -0.66
N ARG A 119 5.92 -16.65 -1.73
CA ARG A 119 6.46 -17.79 -2.47
C ARG A 119 7.90 -17.54 -2.92
N TRP A 120 8.21 -16.34 -3.39
CA TRP A 120 9.55 -15.99 -3.88
C TRP A 120 10.59 -16.00 -2.76
N LEU A 121 10.22 -15.45 -1.60
CA LEU A 121 11.06 -15.45 -0.40
C LEU A 121 11.30 -16.88 0.12
N ASP A 122 10.25 -17.69 0.18
CA ASP A 122 10.27 -18.99 0.87
C ASP A 122 10.80 -20.12 -0.03
N GLN A 123 10.43 -20.13 -1.31
CA GLN A 123 10.72 -21.22 -2.25
C GLN A 123 11.81 -20.86 -3.27
N GLY A 124 12.30 -19.61 -3.25
CA GLY A 124 13.29 -19.13 -4.21
C GLY A 124 12.66 -18.67 -5.54
N PRO A 125 13.47 -18.63 -6.63
CA PRO A 125 13.11 -17.94 -7.87
C PRO A 125 11.73 -18.25 -8.43
N LEU A 126 11.12 -17.21 -9.02
CA LEU A 126 9.87 -17.29 -9.75
C LEU A 126 10.12 -17.79 -11.18
N ALA A 127 9.31 -18.74 -11.64
CA ALA A 127 9.29 -19.08 -13.06
C ALA A 127 8.83 -17.87 -13.89
N PRO A 128 9.24 -17.73 -15.17
CA PRO A 128 8.90 -16.56 -15.98
C PRO A 128 7.40 -16.21 -16.04
N PRO A 129 6.45 -17.17 -16.10
CA PRO A 129 5.02 -16.86 -16.03
C PRO A 129 4.58 -16.25 -14.68
N GLN A 130 5.22 -16.65 -13.58
CA GLN A 130 4.93 -16.17 -12.22
C GLN A 130 5.48 -14.76 -12.04
N ALA A 131 6.72 -14.50 -12.49
CA ALA A 131 7.30 -13.16 -12.49
C ALA A 131 6.47 -12.17 -13.32
N ARG A 132 6.01 -12.58 -14.52
CA ARG A 132 5.09 -11.78 -15.34
C ARG A 132 3.72 -11.58 -14.70
N ARG A 133 3.24 -12.54 -13.89
CA ARG A 133 1.99 -12.37 -13.15
C ARG A 133 2.16 -11.32 -12.06
N LEU A 134 3.21 -11.41 -11.26
CA LEU A 134 3.53 -10.42 -10.23
C LEU A 134 3.68 -9.02 -10.84
N GLY A 135 4.41 -8.89 -11.95
CA GLY A 135 4.60 -7.59 -12.63
C GLY A 135 3.36 -7.02 -13.32
N ARG A 136 2.24 -7.74 -13.39
CA ARG A 136 0.94 -7.18 -13.84
C ARG A 136 0.05 -6.74 -12.69
N LEU A 137 0.42 -7.08 -11.46
CA LEU A 137 -0.28 -6.68 -10.24
C LEU A 137 0.32 -5.41 -9.62
N LEU A 138 1.50 -5.00 -10.10
CA LEU A 138 2.24 -3.80 -9.74
C LEU A 138 2.13 -2.80 -10.88
#